data_AF-A0A4Q4D0K8-F1
#
_entry.id   AF-A0A4Q4D0K8-F1
#
_cell.length_a   1.000
_cell.length_b   1.000
_cell.length_c   1.000
_cell.angle_alpha   90.00
_cell.angle_beta   90.00
_cell.angle_gamma   90.00
#
_symmetry.space_group_name_H-M   'P 1'
#
loop_
_entity.id
_entity.type
_entity.pdbx_description
1 polymer ?
#
loop_
_entity_poly.entity_id
_entity_poly.type
_entity_poly.pdbx_seq_one_letter_code
_entity_poly.pdbx_strand_id
1 'polypeptide(L)'
;AADLFLTGRQFDAAEAARVGLVTRAVPDDALAGELEGVLEDLAAGYPQGFRETKKLLNHDLVARIDALGGGVAEQSAALFGSDEARTAMLAFLERKKA
;
A
#
# COMPACT_ATOMS: atom_id res chain seq x y z
N ALA A 1 -3.34 -8.63 7.76
CA ALA A 1 -2.00 -8.53 7.15
C ALA A 1 -1.41 -9.90 6.86
N ALA A 2 -1.08 -10.73 7.86
CA ALA A 2 -0.36 -12.00 7.68
C ALA A 2 -0.95 -12.94 6.61
N ASP A 3 -2.28 -13.15 6.58
CA ASP A 3 -2.96 -13.95 5.55
C ASP A 3 -2.60 -13.52 4.13
N LEU A 4 -2.78 -12.24 3.80
CA LEU A 4 -2.49 -11.71 2.46
C LEU A 4 -1.00 -11.80 2.10
N PHE A 5 -0.09 -11.50 3.04
CA PHE A 5 1.35 -11.53 2.79
C PHE A 5 1.91 -12.94 2.63
N LEU A 6 1.36 -13.93 3.34
CA LEU A 6 1.85 -15.30 3.29
C LEU A 6 1.21 -16.12 2.16
N THR A 7 -0.06 -15.86 1.85
CA THR A 7 -0.77 -16.60 0.79
C THR A 7 -0.54 -16.02 -0.60
N GLY A 8 -0.25 -14.73 -0.71
CA GLY A 8 -0.13 -14.03 -2.00
C GLY A 8 -1.41 -14.05 -2.84
N ARG A 9 -2.57 -14.34 -2.24
CA ARG A 9 -3.84 -14.43 -2.98
C ARG A 9 -4.28 -13.06 -3.49
N GLN A 10 -5.02 -13.07 -4.60
CA GLN A 10 -5.73 -11.90 -5.07
C GLN A 10 -6.97 -11.63 -4.21
N PHE A 11 -7.39 -10.36 -4.18
CA PHE A 11 -8.57 -9.89 -3.48
C PHE A 11 -9.18 -8.69 -4.23
N ASP A 12 -10.45 -8.41 -3.98
CA ASP A 12 -11.19 -7.32 -4.64
C ASP A 12 -11.08 -5.99 -3.86
N ALA A 13 -11.63 -4.92 -4.43
CA ALA A 13 -11.62 -3.59 -3.84
C ALA A 13 -12.40 -3.52 -2.51
N ALA A 14 -13.47 -4.31 -2.36
CA ALA A 14 -14.27 -4.33 -1.14
C ALA A 14 -13.48 -4.91 0.03
N GLU A 15 -12.76 -6.01 -0.21
CA GLU A 15 -11.82 -6.56 0.77
C GLU A 15 -10.67 -5.59 1.05
N ALA A 16 -10.12 -4.94 0.02
CA ALA A 16 -9.06 -3.93 0.17
C ALA A 16 -9.49 -2.79 1.13
N ALA A 17 -10.73 -2.31 1.00
CA ALA A 17 -11.29 -1.30 1.88
C ALA A 17 -11.47 -1.82 3.31
N ARG A 18 -12.01 -3.04 3.45
CA ARG A 18 -12.22 -3.68 4.75
C ARG A 18 -10.92 -3.88 5.54
N VAL A 19 -9.81 -4.20 4.86
CA VAL A 19 -8.50 -4.39 5.50
C VAL A 19 -7.71 -3.08 5.66
N GLY A 20 -8.27 -1.95 5.22
CA GLY A 20 -7.66 -0.63 5.36
C GLY A 20 -6.55 -0.33 4.35
N LEU A 21 -6.46 -1.08 3.25
CA LEU A 21 -5.50 -0.80 2.17
C LEU A 21 -5.93 0.39 1.31
N VAL A 22 -7.24 0.51 1.06
CA VAL A 22 -7.85 1.68 0.43
C VAL A 22 -8.90 2.26 1.37
N THR A 23 -9.20 3.56 1.25
CA THR A 23 -10.16 4.22 2.15
C THR A 23 -11.60 3.89 1.81
N ARG A 24 -11.93 3.78 0.51
CA ARG A 24 -13.28 3.51 0.00
C ARG A 24 -13.19 2.63 -1.25
N ALA A 25 -14.19 1.78 -1.45
CA ALA A 25 -14.41 1.02 -2.67
C ALA A 25 -15.86 1.19 -3.07
N VAL A 26 -16.09 1.65 -4.31
CA VAL A 26 -17.41 1.97 -4.85
C VAL A 26 -17.56 1.39 -6.25
N PRO A 27 -18.80 1.21 -6.75
CA PRO A 27 -19.03 0.85 -8.15
C PRO A 27 -18.36 1.84 -9.12
N ASP A 28 -17.93 1.34 -10.28
CA ASP A 28 -17.18 2.12 -11.27
C ASP A 28 -17.93 3.38 -11.73
N ASP A 29 -19.25 3.30 -11.87
CA ASP A 29 -20.12 4.42 -12.28
C ASP A 29 -20.31 5.48 -11.17
N ALA A 30 -20.07 5.12 -9.92
CA ALA A 30 -20.12 6.03 -8.77
C ALA A 30 -18.77 6.70 -8.46
N LEU A 31 -17.66 6.20 -9.03
CA LEU A 31 -16.31 6.65 -8.70
C LEU A 31 -16.12 8.16 -8.87
N ALA A 32 -16.62 8.72 -9.96
CA ALA A 32 -16.49 10.15 -10.25
C ALA A 32 -17.21 11.02 -9.20
N GLY A 33 -18.41 10.62 -8.78
CA GLY A 33 -19.18 11.34 -7.77
C GLY A 33 -18.54 11.27 -6.38
N GLU A 34 -18.01 10.11 -6.01
CA GLU A 34 -17.28 9.93 -4.75
C GLU A 34 -15.98 10.74 -4.70
N LEU A 35 -15.26 10.81 -5.82
CA LEU A 35 -14.08 11.67 -5.96
C LEU A 35 -14.45 13.14 -5.77
N GLU A 36 -15.51 13.61 -6.44
CA GLU A 36 -15.96 15.00 -6.32
C GLU A 36 -16.29 15.36 -4.87
N GLY A 37 -17.06 14.51 -4.18
CA GLY A 37 -17.39 14.75 -2.76
C GLY A 37 -16.15 14.85 -1.86
N VAL A 38 -15.13 14.00 -2.09
CA VAL A 38 -13.85 14.11 -1.35
C VAL A 38 -13.13 15.42 -1.67
N LEU A 39 -13.15 15.87 -2.93
CA LEU A 39 -12.52 17.13 -3.32
C LEU A 39 -13.25 18.35 -2.74
N GLU A 40 -14.58 18.34 -2.72
CA GLU A 40 -15.41 19.37 -2.10
C GLU A 40 -15.08 19.49 -0.59
N ASP A 41 -15.03 18.37 0.13
CA ASP A 41 -14.67 18.33 1.55
C ASP A 41 -13.27 18.92 1.80
N LEU A 42 -12.29 18.55 0.96
CA LEU A 42 -10.92 19.05 1.06
C LEU A 42 -10.81 20.54 0.68
N ALA A 43 -11.57 20.99 -0.31
CA ALA A 43 -11.60 22.39 -0.74
C ALA A 43 -12.19 23.31 0.32
N ALA A 44 -13.10 22.81 1.16
CA ALA A 44 -13.71 23.56 2.25
C ALA A 44 -12.76 23.75 3.46
N GLY A 45 -11.69 22.98 3.57
CA GLY A 45 -10.78 23.04 4.71
C GLY A 45 -9.59 24.00 4.55
N TYR A 46 -8.87 24.21 5.64
CA TYR A 46 -7.72 25.11 5.67
C TYR A 46 -6.39 24.34 5.55
N PRO A 47 -5.45 24.79 4.69
CA PRO A 47 -4.17 24.11 4.48
C PRO A 47 -3.35 23.87 5.76
N GLN A 48 -3.42 24.77 6.74
CA GLN A 48 -2.76 24.57 8.03
C GLN A 48 -3.34 23.38 8.79
N GLY A 49 -4.68 23.29 8.89
CA GLY A 49 -5.36 22.21 9.57
C GLY A 49 -5.02 20.84 8.98
N PHE A 50 -4.96 20.76 7.64
CA PHE A 50 -4.55 19.52 6.97
C PHE A 50 -3.12 19.10 7.28
N ARG A 51 -2.16 20.04 7.26
CA ARG A 51 -0.76 19.74 7.58
C ARG A 51 -0.61 19.23 9.01
N GLU A 52 -1.20 19.92 9.97
CA GLU A 52 -1.07 19.53 11.38
C GLU A 52 -1.82 18.24 11.68
N THR A 53 -3.02 18.03 11.10
CA THR A 53 -3.76 16.77 11.22
C THR A 53 -2.96 15.60 10.64
N LYS A 54 -2.36 15.76 9.46
CA LYS A 54 -1.52 14.72 8.85
C LYS A 54 -0.30 14.39 9.72
N LYS A 55 0.35 15.39 10.33
CA LYS A 55 1.47 15.13 11.25
C LYS A 55 1.02 14.37 12.50
N LEU A 56 -0.07 14.81 13.12
CA LEU A 56 -0.62 14.18 14.33
C LEU A 56 -1.01 12.72 14.09
N LEU A 57 -1.76 12.44 13.03
CA LEU A 57 -2.26 11.09 12.74
C LEU A 57 -1.17 10.13 12.28
N ASN A 58 -0.10 10.63 11.63
CA ASN A 58 0.96 9.78 11.06
C ASN A 58 2.24 9.73 11.89
N HIS A 59 2.30 10.41 13.04
CA HIS A 59 3.52 10.56 13.84
C HIS A 59 4.23 9.21 14.08
N ASP A 60 3.52 8.23 14.63
CA ASP A 60 4.12 6.93 14.99
C ASP A 60 4.46 6.08 13.76
N LEU A 61 3.71 6.23 12.68
CA LEU A 61 3.99 5.57 11.41
C LEU A 61 5.31 6.08 10.82
N VAL A 62 5.46 7.40 10.74
CA VAL A 62 6.69 8.04 10.23
C VAL A 62 7.88 7.68 11.10
N ALA A 63 7.75 7.78 12.43
CA ALA A 63 8.83 7.41 13.35
C ALA A 63 9.27 5.95 13.19
N ARG A 64 8.32 5.03 12.95
CA ARG A 64 8.62 3.62 12.68
C ARG A 64 9.33 3.42 11.35
N ILE A 65 8.92 4.13 10.29
CA ILE A 65 9.58 4.08 8.98
C ILE A 65 11.00 4.61 9.11
N ASP A 66 11.22 5.73 9.80
CA ASP A 66 12.55 6.30 10.00
C ASP A 66 13.45 5.35 10.79
N ALA A 67 12.92 4.72 11.86
CA ALA A 67 13.69 3.81 12.71
C ALA A 67 14.02 2.47 12.04
N LEU A 68 13.11 1.92 11.23
CA LEU A 68 13.23 0.56 10.68
C LEU A 68 13.57 0.53 9.19
N GLY A 69 13.37 1.62 8.46
CA GLY A 69 13.41 1.67 7.00
C GLY A 69 14.75 1.22 6.42
N GLY A 70 15.86 1.65 7.03
CA GLY A 70 17.20 1.22 6.62
C GLY A 70 17.38 -0.29 6.74
N GLY A 71 17.02 -0.88 7.90
CA GLY A 71 17.13 -2.32 8.12
C GLY A 71 16.21 -3.14 7.22
N VAL A 72 14.98 -2.67 6.96
CA VAL A 72 14.06 -3.31 6.01
C VAL A 72 14.59 -3.24 4.58
N ALA A 73 15.21 -2.13 4.19
CA ALA A 73 15.83 -1.99 2.87
C ALA A 73 17.03 -2.92 2.70
N GLU A 74 17.91 -3.02 3.70
CA GLU A 74 19.04 -3.96 3.71
C GLU A 74 18.57 -5.41 3.65
N GLN A 75 17.56 -5.77 4.45
CA GLN A 75 16.97 -7.10 4.42
C GLN A 75 16.38 -7.43 3.04
N SER A 76 15.65 -6.48 2.44
CA SER A 76 15.09 -6.64 1.10
C SER A 76 16.19 -6.87 0.07
N ALA A 77 17.24 -6.05 0.08
CA ALA A 77 18.39 -6.18 -0.83
C ALA A 77 19.09 -7.54 -0.68
N ALA A 78 19.31 -8.00 0.55
CA ALA A 78 19.91 -9.31 0.82
C ALA A 78 19.03 -10.47 0.29
N LEU A 79 17.71 -10.41 0.51
CA LEU A 79 16.79 -11.45 0.05
C LEU A 79 16.67 -11.48 -1.47
N PHE A 80 16.60 -10.34 -2.15
CA PHE A 80 16.60 -10.31 -3.61
C PHE A 80 17.94 -10.71 -4.24
N GLY A 81 19.05 -10.54 -3.52
CA GLY A 81 20.38 -10.99 -3.91
C GLY A 81 20.64 -12.50 -3.69
N SER A 82 19.76 -13.18 -2.97
CA SER A 82 19.92 -14.59 -2.59
C SER A 82 19.90 -15.56 -3.78
N ASP A 83 20.50 -16.74 -3.58
CA ASP A 83 20.47 -17.81 -4.58
C ASP A 83 19.06 -18.37 -4.77
N GLU A 84 18.25 -18.39 -3.70
CA GLU A 84 16.84 -18.78 -3.74
C GLU A 84 16.03 -17.84 -4.65
N ALA A 85 16.18 -16.53 -4.48
CA ALA A 85 15.50 -15.54 -5.33
C ALA A 85 15.96 -15.64 -6.79
N ARG A 86 17.25 -15.84 -7.02
CA ARG A 86 17.81 -16.02 -8.38
C ARG A 86 17.21 -17.24 -9.07
N THR A 87 17.20 -18.38 -8.38
CA THR A 87 16.62 -19.64 -8.88
C THR A 87 15.14 -19.46 -9.21
N ALA A 88 14.37 -18.86 -8.31
CA ALA A 88 12.94 -18.63 -8.51
C ALA A 88 12.66 -17.71 -9.71
N MET A 89 13.44 -16.64 -9.88
CA MET A 89 13.29 -15.70 -10.99
C MET A 89 13.62 -16.35 -12.33
N LEU A 90 14.68 -17.17 -12.41
CA LEU A 90 15.01 -17.92 -13.61
C LEU A 90 13.88 -18.88 -13.99
N ALA A 91 13.36 -19.65 -13.03
CA ALA A 91 12.22 -20.55 -13.27
C ALA A 91 10.95 -19.80 -13.74
N PHE A 92 10.72 -18.59 -13.24
CA PHE A 92 9.62 -17.74 -13.70
C PHE A 92 9.81 -17.25 -15.13
N LEU A 93 11.02 -16.83 -15.51
CA LEU A 93 11.34 -16.36 -16.87
C LEU A 93 11.36 -17.49 -17.90
N GLU A 94 11.77 -18.69 -17.49
CA GLU A 94 11.79 -19.89 -18.34
C GLU A 94 10.40 -20.51 -18.55
N ARG A 95 9.41 -20.16 -17.72
CA ARG A 95 8.01 -20.46 -18.02
C ARG A 95 7.63 -19.73 -19.30
N LYS A 96 7.65 -20.45 -20.43
CA LYS A 96 6.92 -20.05 -21.64
C LYS A 96 5.51 -19.66 -21.23
N LYS A 97 5.06 -18.46 -21.64
CA LYS A 97 3.65 -18.08 -21.57
C LYS A 97 2.83 -19.23 -22.15
N ALA A 98 2.10 -19.92 -21.29
CA ALA A 98 1.02 -20.79 -21.70
C ALA A 98 -0.18 -19.91 -22.08
#